data_AF-A0A662JH51-F1
#
_entry.id   AF-A0A662JH51-F1
#
_cell.length_a   1.000
_cell.length_b   1.000
_cell.length_c   1.000
_cell.angle_alpha   90.00
_cell.angle_beta   90.00
_cell.angle_gamma   90.00
#
_symmetry.space_group_name_H-M   'P 1'
#
loop_
_entity.id
_entity.type
_entity.pdbx_description
1 polymer ?
#
loop_
_entity_poly.entity_id
_entity_poly.type
_entity_poly.pdbx_seq_one_letter_code
_entity_poly.pdbx_strand_id
1 'polypeptide(L)'
;MTGPGEGKLKLEAEVYVNGEPLLGADVYIHVKGYSLARVTHLDVEHEELNGFVKPKSGRFLKVMGVKHGLRVEGRQWVLVVKSKELEGLLGVGEETYAWVGGKFGGIYIGFKKKYVEKLEEKAWTLFGVRPRAARESL
;
A
#
# COMPACT_ATOMS: atom_id res chain seq x y z
N MET A 1 2.21 -15.74 1.98
CA MET A 1 2.01 -14.49 2.75
C MET A 1 3.13 -14.38 3.77
N THR A 2 3.69 -13.18 3.98
CA THR A 2 4.83 -13.02 4.91
C THR A 2 4.43 -12.46 6.28
N GLY A 3 3.13 -12.20 6.51
CA GLY A 3 2.63 -11.79 7.82
C GLY A 3 3.25 -10.49 8.34
N PRO A 4 2.99 -10.12 9.60
CA PRO A 4 3.72 -9.04 10.26
C PRO A 4 5.21 -9.42 10.37
N GLY A 5 6.06 -8.51 9.96
CA GLY A 5 7.52 -8.61 10.05
C GLY A 5 8.10 -7.26 10.40
N GLU A 6 9.38 -7.21 10.77
CA GLU A 6 10.06 -5.94 11.08
C GLU A 6 9.83 -4.95 9.91
N GLY A 7 9.33 -3.76 10.22
CA GLY A 7 9.01 -2.69 9.26
C GLY A 7 7.75 -2.87 8.40
N LYS A 8 6.95 -3.92 8.61
CA LYS A 8 5.57 -4.00 8.08
C LYS A 8 4.58 -3.58 9.18
N LEU A 9 4.06 -2.37 9.05
CA LEU A 9 3.21 -1.72 10.05
C LEU A 9 1.76 -1.94 9.68
N LYS A 10 1.04 -2.77 10.44
CA LYS A 10 -0.35 -3.11 10.17
C LYS A 10 -1.25 -1.90 10.42
N LEU A 11 -2.14 -1.61 9.48
CA LEU A 11 -3.17 -0.59 9.61
C LEU A 11 -4.52 -1.20 9.95
N GLU A 12 -5.33 -0.47 10.72
CA GLU A 12 -6.76 -0.74 10.85
C GLU A 12 -7.45 -0.27 9.56
N ALA A 13 -7.73 -1.22 8.67
CA ALA A 13 -8.23 -0.92 7.35
C ALA A 13 -9.39 -1.83 6.92
N GLU A 14 -10.32 -1.24 6.18
CA GLU A 14 -11.33 -1.95 5.41
C GLU A 14 -10.95 -1.90 3.93
N VAL A 15 -11.02 -3.04 3.25
CA VAL A 15 -10.68 -3.17 1.84
C VAL A 15 -11.92 -3.60 1.07
N TYR A 16 -12.16 -2.97 -0.08
CA TYR A 16 -13.28 -3.28 -0.96
C TYR A 16 -12.77 -3.48 -2.37
N VAL A 17 -13.34 -4.46 -3.09
CA VAL A 17 -13.11 -4.67 -4.51
C VAL A 17 -14.45 -4.62 -5.24
N ASN A 18 -14.57 -3.75 -6.23
CA ASN A 18 -15.80 -3.55 -7.00
C ASN A 18 -17.04 -3.22 -6.16
N GLY A 19 -16.83 -2.62 -4.97
CA GLY A 19 -17.90 -2.29 -4.03
C GLY A 19 -18.13 -3.35 -2.95
N GLU A 20 -17.62 -4.57 -3.14
CA GLU A 20 -17.78 -5.67 -2.20
C GLU A 20 -16.65 -5.67 -1.15
N PRO A 21 -16.95 -5.93 0.13
CA PRO A 21 -15.93 -6.01 1.18
C PRO A 21 -15.04 -7.24 0.97
N LEU A 22 -13.73 -7.02 1.00
CA LEU A 22 -12.72 -8.06 0.93
C LEU A 22 -12.32 -8.49 2.34
N LEU A 23 -13.12 -9.39 2.93
CA LEU A 23 -12.97 -9.83 4.31
C LEU A 23 -11.64 -10.55 4.54
N GLY A 24 -10.95 -10.23 5.64
CA GLY A 24 -9.64 -10.83 5.96
C GLY A 24 -8.46 -10.22 5.20
N ALA A 25 -8.69 -9.16 4.41
CA ALA A 25 -7.60 -8.41 3.79
C ALA A 25 -6.82 -7.60 4.84
N ASP A 26 -5.50 -7.72 4.83
CA ASP A 26 -4.61 -6.96 5.70
C ASP A 26 -3.89 -5.86 4.91
N VAL A 27 -3.76 -4.68 5.53
CA VAL A 27 -3.09 -3.52 4.92
C VAL A 27 -1.88 -3.14 5.77
N TYR A 28 -0.75 -2.88 5.12
CA TYR A 28 0.48 -2.51 5.80
C TYR A 28 1.19 -1.33 5.15
N ILE A 29 1.77 -0.45 5.96
CA ILE A 29 2.88 0.39 5.49
C ILE A 29 4.14 -0.47 5.56
N HIS A 30 4.76 -0.74 4.42
CA HIS A 30 6.01 -1.48 4.33
C HIS A 30 7.16 -0.49 4.19
N VAL A 31 7.88 -0.26 5.29
CA VAL A 31 8.89 0.78 5.42
C VAL A 31 10.19 0.39 4.73
N LYS A 32 10.79 1.33 4.00
CA LYS A 32 12.09 1.16 3.33
C LYS A 32 13.18 0.68 4.30
N GLY A 33 13.98 -0.27 3.82
CA GLY A 33 15.14 -0.82 4.53
C GLY A 33 14.78 -1.95 5.50
N TYR A 34 13.52 -2.38 5.52
CA TYR A 34 13.04 -3.53 6.25
C TYR A 34 12.50 -4.57 5.29
N SER A 35 12.63 -5.85 5.62
CA SER A 35 12.05 -6.97 4.84
C SER A 35 12.27 -6.85 3.32
N LEU A 36 13.47 -6.38 2.92
CA LEU A 36 13.93 -6.12 1.54
C LEU A 36 13.20 -4.98 0.78
N ALA A 37 12.36 -4.18 1.45
CA ALA A 37 11.73 -3.01 0.85
C ALA A 37 12.77 -1.97 0.46
N ARG A 38 12.89 -1.70 -0.84
CA ARG A 38 13.80 -0.67 -1.39
C ARG A 38 13.21 0.75 -1.26
N VAL A 39 11.89 0.86 -1.21
CA VAL A 39 11.11 2.10 -1.11
C VAL A 39 9.92 1.83 -0.20
N THR A 40 9.51 2.82 0.60
CA THR A 40 8.31 2.71 1.43
C THR A 40 7.06 2.66 0.55
N HIS A 41 6.20 1.67 0.76
CA HIS A 41 5.00 1.44 -0.05
C HIS A 41 3.83 0.91 0.81
N LEU A 42 2.63 0.86 0.23
CA LEU A 42 1.47 0.26 0.88
C LEU A 42 1.28 -1.17 0.36
N ASP A 43 1.21 -2.12 1.27
CA ASP A 43 0.88 -3.51 0.97
C ASP A 43 -0.60 -3.77 1.24
N VAL A 44 -1.27 -4.51 0.37
CA VAL A 44 -2.62 -5.05 0.59
C VAL A 44 -2.55 -6.56 0.37
N GLU A 45 -2.71 -7.34 1.43
CA GLU A 45 -2.56 -8.80 1.45
C GLU A 45 -3.93 -9.48 1.48
N HIS A 46 -4.28 -10.12 0.37
CA HIS A 46 -5.40 -11.03 0.21
C HIS A 46 -5.20 -11.83 -1.09
N GLU A 47 -5.46 -13.13 -1.08
CA GLU A 47 -5.17 -14.00 -2.22
C GLU A 47 -5.99 -13.67 -3.48
N GLU A 48 -7.24 -13.24 -3.31
CA GLU A 48 -8.11 -12.82 -4.43
C GLU A 48 -7.50 -11.67 -5.24
N LEU A 49 -6.65 -10.84 -4.64
CA LEU A 49 -6.01 -9.73 -5.35
C LEU A 49 -5.08 -10.19 -6.48
N ASN A 50 -4.60 -11.43 -6.41
CA ASN A 50 -3.80 -12.04 -7.48
C ASN A 50 -4.60 -12.34 -8.75
N GLY A 51 -5.94 -12.41 -8.66
CA GLY A 51 -6.83 -12.45 -9.82
C GLY A 51 -6.83 -11.15 -10.62
N PHE A 52 -6.58 -10.01 -9.97
CA PHE A 52 -6.56 -8.68 -10.58
C PHE A 52 -5.15 -8.24 -11.01
N VAL A 53 -4.14 -8.55 -10.20
CA VAL A 53 -2.73 -8.25 -10.49
C VAL A 53 -1.88 -9.47 -10.17
N LYS A 54 -1.39 -10.13 -11.23
CA LYS A 54 -0.61 -11.37 -11.10
C LYS A 54 0.71 -11.11 -10.35
N PRO A 55 1.18 -12.06 -9.52
CA PRO A 55 2.52 -11.99 -8.91
C PRO A 55 3.62 -11.73 -9.95
N LYS A 56 4.64 -10.94 -9.57
CA LYS A 56 5.78 -10.55 -10.44
C LYS A 56 5.38 -9.73 -11.67
N SER A 57 4.16 -9.20 -11.70
CA SER A 57 3.68 -8.24 -12.71
C SER A 57 3.26 -6.95 -12.04
N GLY A 58 3.11 -5.88 -12.82
CA GLY A 58 2.59 -4.63 -12.30
C GLY A 58 2.34 -3.63 -13.41
N ARG A 59 1.70 -2.52 -13.07
CA ARG A 59 1.45 -1.41 -13.98
C ARG A 59 1.22 -0.12 -13.21
N PHE A 60 1.41 1.00 -13.87
CA PHE A 60 0.96 2.28 -13.32
C PHE A 60 -0.55 2.36 -13.43
N LEU A 61 -1.22 2.55 -12.29
CA LEU A 61 -2.66 2.74 -12.19
C LEU A 61 -2.97 4.09 -11.61
N LYS A 62 -4.14 4.62 -11.99
CA LYS A 62 -4.68 5.83 -11.39
C LYS A 62 -5.07 5.54 -9.95
N VAL A 63 -4.63 6.40 -9.05
CA VAL A 63 -4.98 6.39 -7.63
C VAL A 63 -5.60 7.73 -7.28
N MET A 64 -6.73 7.69 -6.60
CA MET A 64 -7.47 8.87 -6.16
C MET A 64 -7.64 8.83 -4.64
N GLY A 65 -7.43 9.95 -3.96
CA GLY A 65 -7.77 10.06 -2.54
C GLY A 65 -9.28 10.02 -2.33
N VAL A 66 -9.73 9.23 -1.35
CA VAL A 66 -11.12 9.19 -0.90
C VAL A 66 -11.16 9.50 0.59
N LYS A 67 -12.37 9.71 1.13
CA LYS A 67 -12.52 9.92 2.58
C LYS A 67 -11.90 8.76 3.35
N HIS A 68 -10.94 9.08 4.23
CA HIS A 68 -10.14 8.13 5.00
C HIS A 68 -9.42 7.06 4.16
N GLY A 69 -8.88 7.39 2.98
CA GLY A 69 -8.07 6.42 2.25
C GLY A 69 -7.87 6.71 0.77
N LEU A 70 -7.83 5.65 -0.03
CA LEU A 70 -7.56 5.75 -1.46
C LEU A 70 -8.35 4.75 -2.29
N ARG A 71 -8.52 5.08 -3.56
CA ARG A 71 -9.14 4.26 -4.60
C ARG A 71 -8.13 4.03 -5.72
N VAL A 72 -7.97 2.78 -6.15
CA VAL A 72 -7.13 2.37 -7.28
C VAL A 72 -8.05 1.92 -8.41
N GLU A 73 -7.86 2.49 -9.61
CA GLU A 73 -8.63 2.13 -10.80
C GLU A 73 -7.84 1.17 -11.69
N GLY A 74 -8.27 -0.08 -11.73
CA GLY A 74 -7.89 -1.05 -12.76
C GLY A 74 -8.83 -1.00 -13.96
N ARG A 75 -8.50 -1.77 -15.02
CA ARG A 75 -9.29 -1.76 -16.27
C ARG A 75 -10.74 -2.25 -16.09
N GLN A 76 -10.93 -3.27 -15.26
CA GLN A 76 -12.23 -3.91 -15.00
C GLN A 76 -12.47 -4.12 -13.50
N TRP A 77 -11.70 -3.44 -12.67
CA TRP A 77 -11.79 -3.57 -11.23
C TRP A 77 -11.44 -2.27 -10.54
N VAL A 78 -12.00 -2.06 -9.36
CA VAL A 78 -11.73 -0.92 -8.49
C VAL A 78 -11.41 -1.46 -7.11
N LEU A 79 -10.26 -1.08 -6.55
CA LEU A 79 -9.92 -1.34 -5.16
C LEU A 79 -10.10 -0.06 -4.36
N VAL A 80 -10.73 -0.16 -3.20
CA VAL A 80 -10.81 0.94 -2.23
C VAL A 80 -10.21 0.44 -0.92
N VAL A 81 -9.26 1.20 -0.39
CA VAL A 81 -8.68 0.97 0.94
C VAL A 81 -9.11 2.14 1.82
N LYS A 82 -9.80 1.85 2.92
CA LYS A 82 -10.21 2.82 3.93
C LYS A 82 -9.50 2.55 5.24
N SER A 83 -8.78 3.55 5.75
CA SER A 83 -8.20 3.59 7.09
C SER A 83 -8.02 5.05 7.50
N LYS A 84 -8.41 5.39 8.74
CA LYS A 84 -8.15 6.73 9.29
C LYS A 84 -6.66 7.05 9.32
N GLU A 85 -5.80 6.04 9.46
CA GLU A 85 -4.35 6.19 9.46
C GLU A 85 -3.80 6.65 8.11
N LEU A 86 -4.54 6.43 7.02
CA LEU A 86 -4.17 6.90 5.67
C LEU A 86 -4.64 8.33 5.37
N GLU A 87 -5.36 8.98 6.27
CA GLU A 87 -5.88 10.33 6.05
C GLU A 87 -4.76 11.35 5.77
N GLY A 88 -4.92 12.17 4.74
CA GLY A 88 -3.90 13.13 4.32
C GLY A 88 -2.77 12.54 3.45
N LEU A 89 -2.74 11.23 3.22
CA LEU A 89 -1.83 10.64 2.22
C LEU A 89 -2.12 11.25 0.84
N LEU A 90 -3.37 11.15 0.37
CA LEU A 90 -3.92 11.91 -0.74
C LEU A 90 -5.10 12.73 -0.24
N GLY A 91 -5.24 13.97 -0.72
CA GLY A 91 -6.47 14.75 -0.52
C GLY A 91 -7.67 14.08 -1.18
N VAL A 92 -8.87 14.31 -0.67
CA VAL A 92 -10.10 13.78 -1.31
C VAL A 92 -10.23 14.36 -2.71
N GLY A 93 -10.35 13.49 -3.72
CA GLY A 93 -10.35 13.87 -5.14
C GLY A 93 -8.97 14.18 -5.72
N GLU A 94 -7.89 14.19 -4.92
CA GLU A 94 -6.52 14.30 -5.44
C GLU A 94 -6.17 13.03 -6.23
N GLU A 95 -5.71 13.22 -7.47
CA GLU A 95 -5.34 12.12 -8.35
C GLU A 95 -3.82 12.01 -8.52
N THR A 96 -3.36 10.78 -8.68
CA THR A 96 -1.99 10.47 -9.08
C THR A 96 -1.90 9.15 -9.83
N TYR A 97 -0.70 8.80 -10.28
CA TYR A 97 -0.39 7.46 -10.74
C TYR A 97 0.60 6.82 -9.77
N ALA A 98 0.32 5.56 -9.40
CA ALA A 98 1.18 4.74 -8.56
C ALA A 98 1.48 3.42 -9.27
N TRP A 99 2.66 2.85 -9.01
CA TRP A 99 2.97 1.50 -9.45
C TRP A 99 2.21 0.50 -8.60
N VAL A 100 1.33 -0.29 -9.21
CA VAL A 100 0.62 -1.37 -8.53
C VAL A 100 1.18 -2.69 -9.00
N GLY A 101 1.92 -3.36 -8.11
CA GLY A 101 2.59 -4.63 -8.40
C GLY A 101 1.96 -5.79 -7.66
N GLY A 102 1.86 -6.95 -8.31
CA GLY A 102 1.39 -8.18 -7.69
C GLY A 102 2.51 -8.90 -6.95
N LYS A 103 2.18 -9.42 -5.78
CA LYS A 103 3.00 -10.34 -4.98
C LYS A 103 2.17 -11.58 -4.63
N PHE A 104 2.80 -12.66 -4.20
CA PHE A 104 2.03 -13.83 -3.77
C PHE A 104 1.15 -13.48 -2.56
N GLY A 105 -0.16 -13.65 -2.71
CA GLY A 105 -1.14 -13.35 -1.67
C GLY A 105 -1.49 -11.86 -1.54
N GLY A 106 -1.28 -11.05 -2.56
CA GLY A 106 -1.67 -9.63 -2.50
C GLY A 106 -1.06 -8.73 -3.58
N ILE A 107 -1.09 -7.44 -3.31
CA ILE A 107 -0.46 -6.40 -4.13
C ILE A 107 0.34 -5.43 -3.25
N TYR A 108 1.18 -4.64 -3.90
CA TYR A 108 1.81 -3.47 -3.30
C TYR A 108 1.59 -2.24 -4.19
N ILE A 109 1.47 -1.07 -3.55
CA ILE A 109 1.22 0.22 -4.18
C ILE A 109 2.42 1.13 -3.88
N GLY A 110 3.29 1.29 -4.87
CA GLY A 110 4.46 2.15 -4.84
C GLY A 110 4.13 3.55 -5.37
N PHE A 111 4.28 4.56 -4.51
CA PHE A 111 3.92 5.94 -4.83
C PHE A 111 5.11 6.79 -5.29
N LYS A 112 4.80 8.00 -5.81
CA LYS A 112 5.81 9.06 -6.04
C LYS A 112 6.38 9.57 -4.72
N LYS A 113 7.60 10.11 -4.75
CA LYS A 113 8.37 10.58 -3.59
C LYS A 113 7.54 11.39 -2.57
N LYS A 114 6.76 12.38 -3.03
CA LYS A 114 5.93 13.22 -2.14
C LYS A 114 4.92 12.43 -1.27
N TYR A 115 4.44 11.28 -1.75
CA TYR A 115 3.52 10.42 -0.98
C TYR A 115 4.27 9.37 -0.17
N VAL A 116 5.44 8.93 -0.65
CA VAL A 116 6.36 8.09 0.12
C VAL A 116 6.76 8.80 1.41
N GLU A 117 7.14 10.08 1.32
CA GLU A 117 7.50 10.91 2.49
C GLU A 117 6.33 10.99 3.50
N LYS A 118 5.09 11.12 3.03
CA LYS A 118 3.89 11.08 3.88
C LYS A 118 3.67 9.71 4.54
N LEU A 119 3.91 8.61 3.82
CA LEU A 119 3.83 7.27 4.42
C LEU A 119 4.90 7.08 5.49
N GLU A 120 6.11 7.61 5.26
CA GLU A 120 7.22 7.54 6.22
C GLU A 120 6.95 8.41 7.46
N GLU A 121 6.35 9.59 7.29
CA GLU A 121 5.86 10.41 8.40
C GLU A 121 4.79 9.69 9.22
N LYS A 122 3.85 9.00 8.56
CA LYS A 122 2.84 8.17 9.23
C LYS A 122 3.45 6.99 9.97
N ALA A 123 4.40 6.29 9.35
CA ALA A 123 5.16 5.21 9.98
C ALA A 123 5.85 5.68 11.27
N TRP A 124 6.43 6.89 11.24
CA TRP A 124 7.04 7.49 12.42
C TRP A 124 6.02 7.89 13.49
N THR A 125 4.98 8.63 13.11
CA THR A 125 4.03 9.20 14.06
C THR A 125 3.14 8.17 14.73
N LEU A 126 2.75 7.11 14.01
CA LEU A 126 1.87 6.06 14.50
C LEU A 126 2.62 4.90 15.17
N PHE A 127 3.83 4.58 14.68
CA PHE A 127 4.54 3.36 15.08
C PHE A 127 5.98 3.59 15.55
N GLY A 128 6.51 4.82 15.48
CA GLY A 128 7.90 5.11 15.86
C GLY A 128 8.95 4.53 14.91
N VAL A 129 8.57 4.09 13.70
CA VAL A 129 9.47 3.41 12.77
C VAL A 129 9.91 4.35 11.64
N ARG A 130 11.22 4.46 11.43
CA ARG A 130 11.83 5.26 10.36
C ARG A 130 12.47 4.37 9.28
N PRO A 131 12.51 4.84 8.01
CA PRO A 131 13.30 4.21 6.95
C PRO A 131 14.76 3.99 7.35
N ARG A 132 15.33 2.85 6.95
CA ARG A 132 16.77 2.61 7.06
C ARG A 132 17.48 3.03 5.77
N ALA A 133 18.72 3.48 5.91
CA ALA A 133 19.63 3.60 4.77
C ALA A 133 19.75 2.23 4.09
N ALA A 134 20.00 2.21 2.78
CA ALA A 134 20.34 0.96 2.12
C ALA A 134 21.56 0.38 2.84
N ARG A 135 21.48 -0.88 3.28
CA ARG A 135 22.71 -1.60 3.66
C ARG A 135 23.60 -1.57 2.42
N GLU A 136 24.77 -0.94 2.54
CA GLU A 136 25.84 -1.21 1.59
C GLU A 136 26.03 -2.73 1.60
N SER A 137 25.90 -3.35 0.43
CA SER A 137 26.26 -4.74 0.26
C SER A 137 27.74 -4.87 0.64
N LEU A 138 28.00 -5.53 1.77
CA LEU A 138 29.32 -6.05 2.13
C LEU A 138 29.84 -6.99 1.05
#